data_AF-A0A961U2W9-F1
#
_entry.id   AF-A0A961U2W9-F1
#
_cell.length_a   1.000
_cell.length_b   1.000
_cell.length_c   1.000
_cell.angle_alpha   90.00
_cell.angle_beta   90.00
_cell.angle_gamma   90.00
#
_symmetry.space_group_name_H-M   'P 1'
#
loop_
_entity.id
_entity.type
_entity.pdbx_description
1 polymer ?
#
loop_
_entity_poly.entity_id
_entity_poly.type
_entity_poly.pdbx_seq_one_letter_code
_entity_poly.pdbx_strand_id
1 'polypeptide(L)'
;MVRFTLPMILAPYVVLAIASTVAGILSWRSGATPNPTLINLTQRINAWWVMVILMSIAFAFGKSGVILLFAFVSFAALREFVTLTYSRRSDHWVLLGIFGIILPFQYWLVWTEWYGLFTIFIPVYCFLIMPALTALRGD
;
A
#
# COMPACT_ATOMS: atom_id res chain seq x y z
N MET A 1 2.46 1.07 27.56
CA MET A 1 2.41 0.86 26.09
C MET A 1 3.32 1.81 25.31
N VAL A 2 3.31 3.13 25.54
CA VAL A 2 4.07 4.15 24.74
C VAL A 2 5.59 3.94 24.70
N ARG A 3 6.19 3.42 25.79
CA ARG A 3 7.66 3.23 25.88
C ARG A 3 8.21 2.14 24.92
N PHE A 4 7.37 1.21 24.49
CA PHE A 4 7.75 0.13 23.55
C PHE A 4 7.44 0.48 22.09
N THR A 5 6.46 1.35 21.83
CA THR A 5 6.10 1.77 20.46
C THR A 5 7.06 2.84 19.93
N LEU A 6 7.57 3.72 20.81
CA LEU A 6 8.53 4.77 20.44
C LEU A 6 9.81 4.24 19.75
N PRO A 7 10.50 3.19 20.24
CA PRO A 7 11.69 2.67 19.57
C PRO A 7 11.36 2.04 18.21
N MET A 8 10.19 1.40 18.03
CA MET A 8 9.78 0.86 16.72
C MET A 8 9.57 1.96 15.69
N ILE A 9 9.00 3.09 16.10
CA ILE A 9 8.79 4.24 15.21
C ILE A 9 10.13 4.92 14.91
N LEU A 10 11.01 5.12 15.90
CA LEU A 10 12.27 5.86 15.72
C LEU A 10 13.35 5.08 14.96
N ALA A 11 13.39 3.76 15.07
CA ALA A 11 14.39 2.92 14.39
C ALA A 11 14.52 3.19 12.87
N PRO A 12 13.43 3.20 12.07
CA PRO A 12 13.54 3.50 10.64
C PRO A 12 14.03 4.92 10.35
N TYR A 13 13.71 5.92 11.19
CA TYR A 13 14.22 7.29 11.03
C TYR A 13 15.73 7.34 11.21
N VAL A 14 16.27 6.63 12.21
CA VAL A 14 17.72 6.57 12.45
C VAL A 14 18.43 5.91 11.26
N VAL A 15 17.91 4.77 10.79
CA VAL A 15 18.47 4.06 9.64
C VAL A 15 18.44 4.92 8.37
N LEU A 16 17.31 5.58 8.11
CA LEU A 16 17.18 6.47 6.95
C LEU A 16 18.04 7.72 7.06
N ALA A 17 18.18 8.30 8.25
CA ALA A 17 19.09 9.43 8.47
C ALA A 17 20.54 9.04 8.14
N ILE A 18 21.01 7.88 8.63
CA ILE A 18 22.35 7.36 8.31
C ILE A 18 22.47 7.12 6.80
N ALA A 19 21.50 6.46 6.18
CA ALA A 19 21.51 6.20 4.74
C ALA A 19 21.53 7.49 3.91
N SER A 20 20.74 8.50 4.28
CA SER A 20 20.73 9.83 3.66
C SER A 20 22.06 10.55 3.82
N THR A 21 22.68 10.48 5.00
CA THR A 21 24.01 11.08 5.22
C THR A 21 25.07 10.40 4.35
N VAL A 22 25.09 9.07 4.30
CA VAL A 22 26.03 8.32 3.46
C VAL A 22 25.82 8.63 1.97
N ALA A 23 24.57 8.64 1.51
CA ALA A 23 24.23 8.98 0.13
C ALA A 23 24.62 10.42 -0.21
N GLY A 24 24.41 11.38 0.70
CA GLY A 24 24.79 12.79 0.53
C GLY A 24 26.30 13.01 0.49
N ILE A 25 27.07 12.30 1.34
CA ILE A 25 28.54 12.35 1.30
C ILE A 25 29.04 11.78 -0.02
N LEU A 26 28.49 10.64 -0.46
CA LEU A 26 28.90 10.01 -1.71
C LEU A 26 28.50 10.86 -2.92
N SER A 27 27.34 11.53 -2.90
CA SER A 27 26.93 12.43 -3.97
C SER A 27 27.84 13.65 -4.06
N TRP A 28 28.24 14.22 -2.91
CA TRP A 28 29.15 15.36 -2.86
C TRP A 28 30.55 14.99 -3.38
N ARG A 29 31.03 13.77 -3.09
CA ARG A 29 32.33 13.28 -3.60
C ARG A 29 32.31 12.84 -5.07
N SER A 30 31.14 12.63 -5.67
CA SER A 30 31.01 12.10 -7.05
C SER A 30 31.25 13.14 -8.16
N GLY A 31 31.42 14.43 -7.82
CA GLY A 31 31.68 15.47 -8.81
C GLY A 31 30.50 15.74 -9.76
N ALA A 32 30.78 16.23 -10.97
CA ALA A 32 29.76 16.72 -11.92
C ALA A 32 28.92 15.62 -12.61
N THR A 33 29.33 14.35 -12.55
CA THR A 33 28.62 13.22 -13.17
C THR A 33 28.31 12.12 -12.14
N PRO A 34 27.17 12.24 -11.42
CA PRO A 34 26.76 11.22 -10.47
C PRO A 34 26.51 9.88 -11.16
N ASN A 35 27.02 8.79 -10.57
CA ASN A 35 26.76 7.43 -11.05
C ASN A 35 25.24 7.13 -11.03
N PRO A 36 24.65 6.52 -12.07
CA PRO A 36 23.23 6.15 -12.10
C PRO A 36 22.79 5.30 -10.90
N THR A 37 23.67 4.48 -10.35
CA THR A 37 23.40 3.72 -9.12
C THR A 37 23.15 4.61 -7.91
N LEU A 38 23.92 5.70 -7.75
CA LEU A 38 23.77 6.66 -6.67
C LEU A 38 22.48 7.48 -6.79
N ILE A 39 22.08 7.79 -8.02
CA ILE A 39 20.79 8.45 -8.29
C ILE A 39 19.64 7.54 -7.87
N ASN A 40 19.67 6.26 -8.24
CA ASN A 40 18.63 5.30 -7.85
C ASN A 40 18.58 5.08 -6.33
N LEU A 41 19.74 4.98 -5.67
CA LEU A 41 19.84 4.87 -4.21
C LEU A 41 19.21 6.08 -3.52
N THR A 42 19.52 7.29 -3.97
CA THR A 42 18.95 8.53 -3.42
C THR A 42 17.44 8.58 -3.64
N GLN A 43 16.95 8.19 -4.83
CA GLN A 43 15.52 8.10 -5.11
C GLN A 43 14.81 7.10 -4.20
N ARG A 44 15.42 5.93 -3.96
CA ARG A 44 14.90 4.93 -3.03
C ARG A 44 14.83 5.49 -1.61
N ILE A 45 15.90 6.08 -1.11
CA ILE A 45 15.93 6.70 0.23
C ILE A 45 14.82 7.75 0.37
N ASN A 46 14.65 8.61 -0.64
CA ASN A 46 13.59 9.62 -0.65
C ASN A 46 12.18 9.00 -0.64
N ALA A 47 11.95 7.94 -1.41
CA ALA A 47 10.67 7.22 -1.39
C ALA A 47 10.40 6.59 -0.01
N TRP A 48 11.42 6.03 0.64
CA TRP A 48 11.30 5.48 1.99
C TRP A 48 11.02 6.55 3.05
N TRP A 49 11.59 7.74 2.92
CA TRP A 49 11.24 8.88 3.76
C TRP A 49 9.74 9.22 3.68
N VAL A 50 9.19 9.28 2.47
CA VAL A 50 7.75 9.51 2.27
C VAL A 50 6.93 8.41 2.94
N MET A 51 7.30 7.14 2.75
CA MET A 51 6.58 6.00 3.34
C MET A 51 6.61 6.03 4.87
N VAL A 52 7.78 6.25 5.49
CA VAL A 52 7.94 6.28 6.95
C VAL A 52 7.20 7.45 7.58
N ILE A 53 7.20 8.63 6.93
CA ILE A 53 6.44 9.80 7.40
C ILE A 53 4.93 9.52 7.33
N LEU A 54 4.43 9.06 6.19
CA LEU A 54 3.01 8.74 6.02
C LEU A 54 2.54 7.69 7.03
N MET A 55 3.34 6.64 7.23
CA MET A 55 3.04 5.58 8.20
C MET A 55 3.01 6.12 9.63
N SER A 56 3.96 6.97 10.00
CA SER A 56 4.03 7.54 11.34
C SER A 56 2.87 8.50 11.63
N ILE A 57 2.43 9.28 10.62
CA ILE A 57 1.22 10.09 10.72
C ILE A 57 -0.01 9.18 10.93
N ALA A 58 -0.14 8.10 10.16
CA ALA A 58 -1.25 7.18 10.31
C ALA A 58 -1.29 6.52 11.70
N PHE A 59 -0.13 6.11 12.23
CA PHE A 59 -0.02 5.60 13.60
C PHE A 59 -0.38 6.64 14.67
N ALA A 60 -0.08 7.93 14.43
CA ALA A 60 -0.47 9.00 15.36
C ALA A 60 -1.99 9.15 15.48
N PHE A 61 -2.73 8.87 14.39
CA PHE A 61 -4.20 8.82 14.38
C PHE A 61 -4.78 7.48 14.90
N GLY A 62 -3.93 6.53 15.32
CA GLY A 62 -4.34 5.24 15.86
C GLY A 62 -5.01 4.32 14.84
N LYS A 63 -5.96 3.49 15.30
CA LYS A 63 -6.62 2.47 14.48
C LYS A 63 -7.24 3.05 13.19
N SER A 64 -8.02 4.14 13.32
CA SER A 64 -8.71 4.76 12.18
C SER A 64 -7.73 5.30 11.14
N GLY A 65 -6.64 5.93 11.59
CA GLY A 65 -5.58 6.43 10.71
C GLY A 65 -4.91 5.34 9.89
N VAL A 66 -4.56 4.22 10.53
CA VAL A 66 -3.94 3.07 9.87
C VAL A 66 -4.91 2.44 8.86
N ILE A 67 -6.16 2.21 9.24
CA ILE A 67 -7.18 1.65 8.34
C ILE A 67 -7.37 2.54 7.11
N LEU A 68 -7.45 3.86 7.31
CA LEU A 68 -7.63 4.82 6.24
C LEU A 68 -6.40 4.88 5.31
N LEU A 69 -5.18 4.92 5.88
CA LEU A 69 -3.94 4.85 5.09
C LEU A 69 -3.92 3.61 4.19
N PHE A 70 -4.18 2.44 4.78
CA PHE A 70 -4.19 1.19 4.03
C PHE A 70 -5.31 1.16 2.98
N ALA A 71 -6.49 1.71 3.27
CA ALA A 71 -7.57 1.84 2.28
C ALA A 71 -7.14 2.66 1.06
N PHE A 72 -6.51 3.82 1.28
CA PHE A 72 -5.99 4.66 0.20
C PHE A 72 -4.87 3.98 -0.58
N VAL A 73 -3.93 3.31 0.10
CA VAL A 73 -2.85 2.58 -0.55
C VAL A 73 -3.39 1.41 -1.37
N SER A 74 -4.33 0.62 -0.85
CA SER A 74 -4.99 -0.45 -1.61
C SER A 74 -5.74 0.08 -2.81
N PHE A 75 -6.44 1.20 -2.69
CA PHE A 75 -7.12 1.84 -3.82
C PHE A 75 -6.11 2.29 -4.89
N ALA A 76 -5.02 2.95 -4.50
CA ALA A 76 -3.99 3.39 -5.42
C ALA A 76 -3.28 2.21 -6.12
N ALA A 77 -2.94 1.17 -5.36
CA ALA A 77 -2.31 -0.05 -5.86
C ALA A 77 -3.23 -0.81 -6.82
N LEU A 78 -4.52 -0.94 -6.49
CA LEU A 78 -5.49 -1.55 -7.37
C LEU A 78 -5.63 -0.76 -8.68
N ARG A 79 -5.62 0.58 -8.62
CA ARG A 79 -5.72 1.44 -9.81
C ARG A 79 -4.53 1.24 -10.73
N GLU A 80 -3.34 1.18 -10.17
CA GLU A 80 -2.12 0.93 -10.93
C GLU A 80 -2.12 -0.48 -11.52
N PHE A 81 -2.46 -1.50 -10.73
CA PHE A 81 -2.57 -2.89 -11.19
C PHE A 81 -3.56 -3.06 -12.35
N VAL A 82 -4.73 -2.45 -12.24
CA VAL A 82 -5.76 -2.48 -13.29
C VAL A 82 -5.27 -1.80 -14.55
N THR A 83 -4.59 -0.66 -14.42
CA THR A 83 -4.02 0.07 -15.58
C THR A 83 -2.99 -0.79 -16.33
N LEU A 84 -2.17 -1.56 -15.61
CA LEU A 84 -1.15 -2.44 -16.20
C LEU A 84 -1.73 -3.72 -16.81
N THR A 85 -2.85 -4.20 -16.30
CA THR A 85 -3.45 -5.48 -16.71
C THR A 85 -4.43 -5.34 -17.88
N TYR A 86 -4.88 -4.11 -18.21
CA TYR A 86 -6.04 -3.97 -19.09
C TYR A 86 -5.75 -4.11 -20.59
N SER A 87 -6.28 -5.18 -21.17
CA SER A 87 -6.51 -5.36 -22.61
C SER A 87 -7.83 -6.10 -22.89
N ARG A 88 -9.01 -5.54 -22.52
CA ARG A 88 -10.33 -5.85 -23.17
C ARG A 88 -11.50 -5.05 -22.58
N ARG A 89 -12.34 -4.43 -23.44
CA ARG A 89 -13.49 -3.58 -23.08
C ARG A 89 -14.60 -4.21 -22.20
N SER A 90 -14.59 -5.53 -21.99
CA SER A 90 -15.64 -6.28 -21.28
C SER A 90 -15.57 -6.20 -19.74
N ASP A 91 -14.45 -5.78 -19.16
CA ASP A 91 -14.20 -5.84 -17.71
C ASP A 91 -14.59 -4.60 -16.90
N HIS A 92 -15.16 -3.56 -17.53
CA HIS A 92 -15.48 -2.30 -16.83
C HIS A 92 -16.43 -2.50 -15.64
N TRP A 93 -17.42 -3.40 -15.76
CA TRP A 93 -18.34 -3.73 -14.67
C TRP A 93 -17.67 -4.47 -13.52
N VAL A 94 -16.69 -5.32 -13.82
CA VAL A 94 -15.91 -6.05 -12.80
C VAL A 94 -15.03 -5.07 -12.05
N LEU A 95 -14.36 -4.16 -12.76
CA LEU A 95 -13.56 -3.10 -12.16
C LEU A 95 -14.40 -2.21 -11.24
N LEU A 96 -15.58 -1.78 -11.70
CA LEU A 96 -16.48 -0.94 -10.90
C LEU A 96 -16.97 -1.69 -9.64
N GLY A 97 -17.23 -2.99 -9.74
CA GLY A 97 -17.55 -3.84 -8.58
C GLY A 97 -16.41 -3.98 -7.58
N ILE A 98 -15.17 -4.20 -8.05
CA ILE A 98 -14.02 -4.34 -7.16
C ILE A 98 -13.71 -3.00 -6.44
N PHE A 99 -13.73 -1.88 -7.18
CA PHE A 99 -13.47 -0.56 -6.63
C PHE A 99 -14.60 0.00 -5.76
N GLY A 100 -15.84 -0.15 -6.22
CA GLY A 100 -17.01 0.49 -5.60
C GLY A 100 -17.63 -0.32 -4.47
N ILE A 101 -17.46 -1.64 -4.47
CA ILE A 101 -18.16 -2.54 -3.54
C ILE A 101 -17.17 -3.34 -2.69
N ILE A 102 -16.31 -4.14 -3.33
CA ILE A 102 -15.46 -5.10 -2.62
C ILE A 102 -14.46 -4.38 -1.70
N LEU A 103 -13.72 -3.40 -2.22
CA LEU A 103 -12.68 -2.71 -1.46
C LEU A 103 -13.26 -1.88 -0.30
N PRO A 104 -14.31 -1.05 -0.47
CA PRO A 104 -14.93 -0.33 0.64
C PRO A 104 -15.53 -1.26 1.69
N PHE A 105 -16.21 -2.32 1.26
CA PHE A 105 -16.81 -3.29 2.18
C PHE A 105 -15.74 -4.03 3.01
N GLN A 106 -14.62 -4.41 2.38
CA GLN A 106 -13.51 -5.04 3.09
C GLN A 106 -12.95 -4.13 4.19
N TYR A 107 -12.73 -2.84 3.92
CA TYR A 107 -12.22 -1.90 4.92
C TYR A 107 -13.26 -1.54 5.99
N TRP A 108 -14.56 -1.58 5.67
CA TRP A 108 -15.63 -1.46 6.66
C TRP A 108 -15.68 -2.67 7.63
N LEU A 109 -15.44 -3.89 7.13
CA LEU A 109 -15.30 -5.08 7.98
C LEU A 109 -14.08 -5.00 8.91
N VAL A 110 -12.95 -4.47 8.42
CA VAL A 110 -11.77 -4.21 9.25
C VAL A 110 -12.09 -3.17 10.33
N TRP A 111 -12.87 -2.14 10.00
CA TRP A 111 -13.27 -1.12 10.96
C TRP A 111 -14.11 -1.69 12.12
N THR A 112 -15.06 -2.55 11.80
CA THR A 112 -15.95 -3.23 12.76
C THR A 112 -15.29 -4.40 13.50
N GLU A 113 -14.01 -4.69 13.22
CA GLU A 113 -13.20 -5.75 13.85
C GLU A 113 -13.76 -7.16 13.69
N TRP A 114 -14.54 -7.39 12.64
CA TRP A 114 -15.14 -8.70 12.43
C TRP A 114 -14.12 -9.67 11.80
N TYR A 115 -13.21 -10.18 12.64
CA TYR A 115 -12.04 -10.95 12.20
C TYR A 115 -12.37 -12.12 11.29
N GLY A 116 -13.37 -12.91 11.69
CA GLY A 116 -13.81 -14.08 10.93
C GLY A 116 -14.28 -13.70 9.53
N LEU A 117 -15.10 -12.66 9.40
CA LEU A 117 -15.69 -12.29 8.12
C LEU A 117 -14.69 -11.62 7.18
N PHE A 118 -13.87 -10.66 7.65
CA PHE A 118 -12.92 -9.98 6.76
C PHE A 118 -11.87 -10.96 6.20
N THR A 119 -11.46 -11.96 6.99
CA THR A 119 -10.42 -12.93 6.60
C THR A 119 -10.91 -13.86 5.50
N ILE A 120 -12.18 -14.28 5.56
CA ILE A 120 -12.78 -15.20 4.59
C ILE A 120 -13.45 -14.50 3.40
N PHE A 121 -13.72 -13.18 3.50
CA PHE A 121 -14.46 -12.42 2.48
C PHE A 121 -13.91 -12.60 1.07
N ILE A 122 -12.63 -12.28 0.87
CA ILE A 122 -11.99 -12.42 -0.43
C ILE A 122 -11.78 -13.89 -0.81
N PRO A 123 -11.07 -14.73 -0.01
CA PRO A 123 -10.71 -16.08 -0.42
C PRO A 123 -11.90 -17.03 -0.61
N VAL A 124 -13.00 -16.84 0.13
CA VAL A 124 -14.17 -17.72 0.07
C VAL A 124 -15.29 -17.06 -0.72
N TYR A 125 -15.81 -15.91 -0.28
CA TYR A 125 -17.02 -15.35 -0.88
C TYR A 125 -16.78 -14.76 -2.27
N CYS A 126 -15.76 -13.92 -2.47
CA CYS A 126 -15.48 -13.34 -3.79
C CYS A 126 -15.13 -14.42 -4.82
N PHE A 127 -14.28 -15.39 -4.45
CA PHE A 127 -13.90 -16.49 -5.34
C PHE A 127 -15.01 -17.51 -5.58
N LEU A 128 -15.96 -17.68 -4.66
CA LEU A 128 -17.13 -18.54 -4.89
C LEU A 128 -18.16 -17.87 -5.80
N ILE A 129 -18.34 -16.55 -5.63
CA ILE A 129 -19.29 -15.77 -6.44
C ILE A 129 -18.82 -15.67 -7.90
N MET A 130 -17.51 -15.56 -8.16
CA MET A 130 -16.98 -15.44 -9.51
C MET A 130 -17.42 -16.60 -10.46
N PRO A 131 -17.20 -17.89 -10.15
CA PRO A 131 -17.66 -19.01 -10.97
C PRO A 131 -19.19 -19.15 -10.97
N ALA A 132 -19.87 -18.80 -9.88
CA ALA A 132 -21.33 -18.79 -9.86
C ALA A 132 -21.90 -17.75 -10.84
N LEU A 133 -21.27 -16.57 -10.94
CA LEU A 133 -21.64 -15.53 -11.89
C LEU A 133 -21.30 -15.92 -13.34
N THR A 134 -20.18 -16.61 -13.60
CA THR A 134 -19.87 -17.09 -14.96
C THR A 134 -20.86 -18.18 -15.39
N ALA A 135 -21.16 -19.14 -14.52
CA ALA A 135 -22.14 -20.20 -14.79
C ALA A 135 -23.55 -19.63 -15.05
N LEU A 136 -23.95 -18.58 -14.33
CA LEU A 136 -25.23 -17.88 -14.57
C LEU A 136 -25.23 -17.06 -15.86
N ARG A 137 -24.07 -16.61 -16.34
CA ARG A 137 -23.93 -15.86 -17.61
C ARG A 137 -23.82 -16.78 -18.83
N GLY A 138 -23.72 -18.09 -18.64
CA GLY A 138 -23.75 -19.08 -19.71
C GLY A 138 -22.41 -19.32 -20.43
N ASP A 139 -21.30 -18.94 -19.79
CA ASP A 139 -19.94 -19.37 -20.16
C ASP A 139 -19.46 -20.53 -19.27
#